data_AF-S7QAC2-F1
#
_entry.id   AF-S7QAC2-F1
#
_cell.length_a   1.000
_cell.length_b   1.000
_cell.length_c   1.000
_cell.angle_alpha   90.00
_cell.angle_beta   90.00
_cell.angle_gamma   90.00
#
_symmetry.space_group_name_H-M   'P 1'
#
loop_
_entity.id
_entity.type
_entity.pdbx_description
1 polymer ?
#
loop_
_entity_poly.entity_id
_entity_poly.type
_entity_poly.pdbx_seq_one_letter_code
_entity_poly.pdbx_strand_id
1 'polypeptide(L)'
;MELDAPKAQDLSKIMADIWAQYEELAQKNQEDPDKCWPQLIEASTTVVTSQTTDIGAAEMIVKELRHMVQSLEVDLDSIRNLKTSLENSLREVETGYAMQMDSSLGSCCSWRLMPVAQQPVYCASKHGIVGFTRSAAMAANLMNSGVRINAICPGFVNTPILETIEKEENMGQFMEYAYHIKDMMKYYGILDPSTIADGLITLIEDDALNGAIMKITYSKGVHFQDYDATPLPVKTQ
;
A
#
# COMPACT_ATOMS: atom_id res chain seq x y z
N MET A 1 -11.42 108.43 54.51
CA MET A 1 -11.65 108.45 53.06
C MET A 1 -11.43 107.03 52.58
N GLU A 2 -12.48 106.44 52.01
CA GLU A 2 -12.61 105.03 51.62
C GLU A 2 -11.43 104.56 50.75
N LEU A 3 -10.93 103.35 51.02
CA LEU A 3 -10.11 102.61 50.06
C LEU A 3 -10.55 101.14 50.04
N ASP A 4 -10.84 100.72 48.81
CA ASP A 4 -11.64 99.63 48.29
C ASP A 4 -11.09 98.23 48.63
N ALA A 5 -11.95 97.35 49.15
CA ALA A 5 -11.60 95.96 49.41
C ALA A 5 -11.59 95.17 48.09
N PRO A 6 -10.54 94.36 47.80
CA PRO A 6 -10.50 93.57 46.58
C PRO A 6 -11.71 92.62 46.58
N LYS A 7 -12.53 92.72 45.53
CA LYS A 7 -13.77 91.93 45.33
C LYS A 7 -13.51 90.50 45.76
N ALA A 8 -14.18 90.09 46.84
CA ALA A 8 -14.14 88.74 47.34
C ALA A 8 -14.34 87.81 46.15
N GLN A 9 -13.34 86.97 45.84
CA GLN A 9 -13.55 85.85 44.95
C GLN A 9 -14.81 85.17 45.45
N ASP A 10 -15.82 85.10 44.59
CA ASP A 10 -17.12 84.62 44.96
C ASP A 10 -16.97 83.13 45.25
N LEU A 11 -16.67 82.81 46.50
CA LEU A 11 -16.43 81.46 47.00
C LEU A 11 -17.61 80.56 46.70
N SER A 12 -18.82 81.14 46.59
CA SER A 12 -20.00 80.43 46.15
C SER A 12 -19.85 79.87 44.74
N LYS A 13 -19.22 80.63 43.83
CA LYS A 13 -19.00 80.28 42.43
C LYS A 13 -17.88 79.25 42.27
N ILE A 14 -16.79 79.40 43.02
CA ILE A 14 -15.69 78.42 43.03
C ILE A 14 -16.15 77.09 43.63
N MET A 15 -16.90 77.12 44.74
CA MET A 15 -17.48 75.91 45.31
C MET A 15 -18.46 75.27 44.33
N ALA A 16 -19.35 76.04 43.70
CA ALA A 16 -20.28 75.52 42.69
C ALA A 16 -19.54 74.88 41.49
N ASP A 17 -18.46 75.49 41.01
CA ASP A 17 -17.64 74.93 39.92
C ASP A 17 -16.93 73.64 40.35
N ILE A 18 -16.43 73.55 41.59
CA ILE A 18 -15.81 72.33 42.14
C ILE A 18 -16.87 71.23 42.28
N TRP A 19 -18.06 71.55 42.81
CA TRP A 19 -19.17 70.60 42.92
C TRP A 19 -19.59 70.11 41.54
N ALA A 20 -19.74 70.99 40.55
CA ALA A 20 -20.08 70.62 39.19
C ALA A 20 -19.03 69.70 38.56
N GLN A 21 -17.73 69.99 38.73
CA GLN A 21 -16.65 69.12 38.27
C GLN A 21 -16.65 67.76 38.99
N TYR A 22 -16.95 67.74 40.29
CA TYR A 22 -17.00 66.50 41.06
C TYR A 22 -18.18 65.62 40.65
N GLU A 23 -19.33 66.22 40.39
CA GLU A 23 -20.53 65.55 39.90
C GLU A 23 -20.27 64.97 38.49
N GLU A 24 -19.62 65.73 37.62
CA GLU A 24 -19.25 65.29 36.26
C GLU A 24 -18.22 64.15 36.29
N LEU A 25 -17.21 64.22 37.18
CA LEU A 25 -16.25 63.14 37.40
C LEU A 25 -16.89 61.89 38.01
N ALA A 26 -17.81 62.06 38.96
CA ALA A 26 -18.56 60.97 39.58
C ALA A 26 -19.43 60.26 38.54
N GLN A 27 -20.13 61.03 37.70
CA GLN A 27 -20.95 60.51 36.61
C GLN A 27 -20.10 59.78 35.57
N LYS A 28 -18.96 60.35 35.17
CA LYS A 28 -18.04 59.73 34.21
C LYS A 28 -17.40 58.45 34.76
N ASN A 29 -17.01 58.45 36.03
CA ASN A 29 -16.51 57.24 36.71
C ASN A 29 -17.57 56.13 36.83
N GLN A 30 -18.86 56.46 36.77
CA GLN A 30 -19.94 55.49 36.73
C GLN A 30 -20.18 54.98 35.31
N GLU A 31 -20.20 55.88 34.33
CA GLU A 31 -20.52 55.53 32.94
C GLU A 31 -19.38 54.80 32.19
N ASP A 32 -18.11 55.13 32.45
CA ASP A 32 -16.97 54.51 31.78
C ASP A 32 -16.84 52.99 32.03
N PRO A 33 -16.93 52.49 33.27
CA PRO A 33 -16.98 51.05 33.52
C PRO A 33 -18.26 50.42 32.95
N ASP A 34 -19.42 51.07 33.12
CA ASP A 34 -20.70 50.53 32.63
C ASP A 34 -20.74 50.37 31.09
N LYS A 35 -19.98 51.17 30.35
CA LYS A 35 -19.85 51.05 28.89
C LYS A 35 -18.73 50.09 28.46
N CYS A 36 -17.60 50.09 29.17
CA CYS A 36 -16.41 49.32 28.80
C CYS A 36 -16.54 47.83 29.17
N TRP A 37 -17.13 47.51 30.32
CA TRP A 37 -17.28 46.13 30.78
C TRP A 37 -18.14 45.26 29.84
N PRO A 38 -19.32 45.70 29.35
CA PRO A 38 -20.11 44.91 28.41
C PRO A 38 -19.38 44.66 27.10
N GLN A 39 -18.68 45.66 26.57
CA GLN A 39 -17.93 45.54 25.30
C GLN A 39 -16.77 44.56 25.43
N LEU A 40 -16.02 44.60 26.54
CA LEU A 40 -14.93 43.67 26.80
C LEU A 40 -15.43 42.23 27.01
N ILE A 41 -16.57 42.08 27.69
CA ILE A 41 -17.25 40.79 27.90
C ILE A 41 -17.76 40.25 26.56
N GLU A 42 -18.38 41.07 25.72
CA GLU A 42 -18.89 40.66 24.40
C GLU A 42 -17.75 40.30 23.43
N ALA A 43 -16.69 41.10 23.38
CA ALA A 43 -15.49 40.81 22.60
C ALA A 43 -14.79 39.52 23.08
N SER A 44 -14.66 39.31 24.39
CA SER A 44 -14.10 38.06 24.93
C SER A 44 -15.03 36.87 24.66
N THR A 45 -16.35 37.05 24.79
CA THR A 45 -17.34 35.99 24.58
C THR A 45 -17.35 35.55 23.11
N THR A 46 -17.27 36.47 22.16
CA THR A 46 -17.21 36.17 20.71
C THR A 46 -15.92 35.48 20.30
N VAL A 47 -14.78 35.87 20.87
CA VAL A 47 -13.50 35.17 20.64
C VAL A 47 -13.52 33.77 21.24
N VAL A 48 -14.05 33.61 22.46
CA VAL A 48 -14.16 32.28 23.10
C VAL A 48 -15.11 31.37 22.32
N THR A 49 -16.28 31.85 21.86
CA THR A 49 -17.21 31.02 21.10
C THR A 49 -16.67 30.60 19.75
N SER A 50 -16.02 31.52 19.00
CA SER A 50 -15.39 31.20 17.71
C SER A 50 -14.23 30.21 17.83
N GLN A 51 -13.33 30.41 18.80
CA GLN A 51 -12.25 29.45 19.05
C GLN A 51 -12.78 28.09 19.50
N THR A 52 -13.87 28.06 20.29
CA THR A 52 -14.50 26.80 20.73
C THR A 52 -15.11 26.04 19.55
N THR A 53 -15.71 26.72 18.57
CA THR A 53 -16.26 26.06 17.38
C THR A 53 -15.18 25.50 16.45
N ASP A 54 -14.06 26.22 16.28
CA ASP A 54 -12.94 25.77 15.45
C ASP A 54 -12.22 24.58 16.09
N ILE A 55 -12.05 24.59 17.42
CA ILE A 55 -11.51 23.46 18.18
C ILE A 55 -12.42 22.24 18.02
N GLY A 56 -13.75 22.39 18.14
CA GLY A 56 -14.70 21.30 17.95
C GLY A 56 -14.65 20.71 16.53
N ALA A 57 -14.51 21.55 15.50
CA ALA A 57 -14.36 21.09 14.11
C ALA A 57 -13.05 20.30 13.91
N ALA A 58 -11.95 20.80 14.46
CA ALA A 58 -10.65 20.11 14.41
C ALA A 58 -10.69 18.77 15.17
N GLU A 59 -11.33 18.72 16.34
CA GLU A 59 -11.53 17.48 17.12
C GLU A 59 -12.33 16.43 16.35
N MET A 60 -13.38 16.84 15.63
CA MET A 60 -14.18 15.94 14.78
C MET A 60 -13.34 15.32 13.66
N ILE A 61 -12.53 16.13 12.96
CA ILE A 61 -11.64 15.64 11.90
C ILE A 61 -10.60 14.67 12.45
N VAL A 62 -10.00 14.99 13.61
CA VAL A 62 -9.03 14.10 14.28
C VAL A 62 -9.69 12.77 14.66
N LYS A 63 -10.95 12.80 15.11
CA LYS A 63 -11.71 11.60 15.44
C LYS A 63 -12.03 10.76 14.20
N GLU A 64 -12.45 11.38 13.10
CA GLU A 64 -12.67 10.69 11.82
C GLU A 64 -11.38 10.05 11.28
N LEU A 65 -10.27 10.79 11.29
CA LEU A 65 -8.95 10.27 10.89
C LEU A 65 -8.54 9.07 11.75
N ARG A 66 -8.76 9.14 13.08
CA ARG A 66 -8.48 8.02 13.98
C ARG A 66 -9.32 6.79 13.61
N HIS A 67 -10.61 6.95 13.30
CA HIS A 67 -11.46 5.85 12.86
C HIS A 67 -11.01 5.27 11.51
N MET A 68 -10.57 6.12 10.56
CA MET A 68 -10.01 5.64 9.29
C MET A 68 -8.73 4.84 9.47
N VAL A 69 -7.80 5.31 10.33
CA VAL A 69 -6.57 4.57 10.65
C VAL A 69 -6.90 3.21 11.28
N GLN A 70 -7.84 3.17 12.24
CA GLN A 70 -8.27 1.91 12.85
C GLN A 70 -8.87 0.94 11.82
N SER A 71 -9.67 1.43 10.87
CA SER A 71 -10.19 0.59 9.79
C SER A 71 -9.08 0.00 8.92
N LEU A 72 -8.11 0.84 8.53
CA LEU A 72 -6.98 0.42 7.71
C LEU A 72 -6.05 -0.57 8.44
N GLU A 73 -5.87 -0.42 9.75
CA GLU A 73 -5.12 -1.38 10.58
C GLU A 73 -5.81 -2.75 10.59
N VAL A 74 -7.13 -2.79 10.75
CA VAL A 74 -7.92 -4.03 10.69
C VAL A 74 -7.82 -4.70 9.31
N ASP A 75 -7.90 -3.91 8.24
CA ASP A 75 -7.74 -4.43 6.88
C ASP A 75 -6.32 -4.98 6.62
N LEU A 76 -5.29 -4.31 7.13
CA LEU A 76 -3.91 -4.79 7.04
C LEU A 76 -3.72 -6.12 7.78
N ASP A 77 -4.26 -6.24 8.99
CA ASP A 77 -4.20 -7.47 9.77
C ASP A 77 -5.00 -8.59 9.11
N SER A 78 -6.12 -8.28 8.46
CA SER A 78 -6.86 -9.21 7.60
C SER A 78 -5.99 -9.73 6.46
N ILE A 79 -5.29 -8.86 5.74
CA ILE A 79 -4.38 -9.25 4.65
C ILE A 79 -3.20 -10.08 5.17
N ARG A 80 -2.62 -9.73 6.32
CA ARG A 80 -1.56 -10.52 6.97
C ARG A 80 -2.04 -11.91 7.36
N ASN A 81 -3.26 -12.01 7.90
CA ASN A 81 -3.88 -13.28 8.26
C ASN A 81 -4.16 -14.14 7.02
N LEU A 82 -4.67 -13.54 5.93
CA LEU A 82 -4.85 -14.22 4.65
C LEU A 82 -3.53 -14.71 4.07
N LYS A 83 -2.48 -13.88 4.08
CA LYS A 83 -1.13 -14.27 3.68
C LYS A 83 -0.64 -15.47 4.50
N THR A 84 -0.75 -15.40 5.82
CA THR A 84 -0.29 -16.48 6.72
C THR A 84 -1.08 -17.76 6.49
N SER A 85 -2.39 -17.66 6.25
CA SER A 85 -3.25 -18.81 5.91
C SER A 85 -2.86 -19.44 4.56
N LEU A 86 -2.56 -18.61 3.56
CA LEU A 86 -2.07 -19.06 2.25
C LEU A 86 -0.69 -19.70 2.36
N GLU A 87 0.23 -19.12 3.14
CA GLU A 87 1.56 -19.68 3.39
C GLU A 87 1.48 -20.99 4.17
N ASN A 88 0.59 -21.11 5.16
CA ASN A 88 0.36 -22.35 5.88
C ASN A 88 -0.28 -23.42 4.98
N SER A 89 -1.28 -23.05 4.17
CA SER A 89 -1.89 -23.94 3.19
C SER A 89 -0.86 -24.41 2.15
N LEU A 90 0.01 -23.50 1.70
CA LEU A 90 1.12 -23.81 0.81
C LEU A 90 2.11 -24.75 1.49
N ARG A 91 2.48 -24.51 2.75
CA ARG A 91 3.41 -25.37 3.50
C ARG A 91 2.81 -26.74 3.79
N GLU A 92 1.53 -26.82 4.14
CA GLU A 92 0.82 -28.10 4.38
C GLU A 92 0.72 -28.92 3.10
N VAL A 93 0.42 -28.26 1.97
CA VAL A 93 0.47 -28.87 0.64
C VAL A 93 1.90 -29.27 0.30
N GLU A 94 2.88 -28.37 0.39
CA GLU A 94 4.28 -28.66 0.11
C GLU A 94 4.80 -29.80 0.98
N THR A 95 4.41 -29.90 2.24
CA THR A 95 4.83 -31.00 3.12
C THR A 95 4.09 -32.30 2.79
N GLY A 96 2.80 -32.23 2.47
CA GLY A 96 1.99 -33.38 2.05
C GLY A 96 2.42 -33.95 0.69
N TYR A 97 2.80 -33.08 -0.24
CA TYR A 97 3.33 -33.45 -1.55
C TYR A 97 4.84 -33.71 -1.51
N ALA A 98 5.65 -33.08 -0.65
CA ALA A 98 7.07 -33.41 -0.48
C ALA A 98 7.25 -34.81 0.12
N MET A 99 6.35 -35.25 1.00
CA MET A 99 6.34 -36.65 1.45
C MET A 99 5.82 -37.64 0.39
N GLN A 100 5.21 -37.19 -0.71
CA GLN A 100 4.64 -38.05 -1.77
C GLN A 100 5.29 -37.89 -3.16
N MET A 101 6.08 -36.85 -3.39
CA MET A 101 6.56 -36.42 -4.71
C MET A 101 7.91 -35.68 -4.64
N ASP A 102 8.84 -36.03 -3.75
CA ASP A 102 10.20 -35.45 -3.75
C ASP A 102 11.08 -35.92 -4.95
N SER A 103 10.46 -36.15 -6.11
CA SER A 103 11.14 -36.75 -7.26
C SER A 103 10.47 -36.57 -8.62
N SER A 104 9.33 -35.87 -8.74
CA SER A 104 8.68 -35.73 -10.05
C SER A 104 7.97 -34.41 -10.28
N LEU A 105 8.28 -33.81 -11.44
CA LEU A 105 7.56 -32.70 -12.11
C LEU A 105 7.85 -31.27 -11.62
N GLY A 106 9.10 -30.83 -11.80
CA GLY A 106 9.45 -29.41 -11.84
C GLY A 106 9.06 -28.67 -13.13
N SER A 107 8.46 -29.34 -14.14
CA SER A 107 8.47 -28.82 -15.52
C SER A 107 7.15 -28.92 -16.33
N CYS A 108 6.11 -29.63 -15.86
CA CYS A 108 4.89 -29.83 -16.66
C CYS A 108 3.96 -28.61 -16.72
N CYS A 109 3.93 -27.77 -15.69
CA CYS A 109 2.93 -26.69 -15.64
C CYS A 109 3.45 -25.34 -16.14
N SER A 110 4.60 -25.33 -16.82
CA SER A 110 5.15 -24.15 -17.48
C SER A 110 4.40 -23.76 -18.77
N TRP A 111 3.51 -24.63 -19.27
CA TRP A 111 2.64 -24.29 -20.40
C TRP A 111 1.25 -23.88 -19.92
N ARG A 112 1.07 -22.55 -19.92
CA ARG A 112 -0.22 -21.87 -20.11
C ARG A 112 -1.11 -22.70 -21.05
N LEU A 113 -2.23 -23.19 -20.52
CA LEU A 113 -3.33 -23.95 -21.15
C LEU A 113 -3.36 -25.49 -21.08
N MET A 114 -2.37 -26.20 -20.53
CA MET A 114 -2.61 -27.62 -20.25
C MET A 114 -2.98 -27.85 -18.79
N PRO A 115 -4.27 -28.04 -18.47
CA PRO A 115 -4.66 -28.51 -17.15
C PRO A 115 -4.08 -29.91 -16.98
N VAL A 116 -3.09 -30.03 -16.09
CA VAL A 116 -2.66 -31.34 -15.62
C VAL A 116 -3.65 -31.72 -14.53
N ALA A 117 -4.63 -32.57 -14.88
CA ALA A 117 -5.68 -33.01 -13.95
C ALA A 117 -5.12 -33.59 -12.64
N GLN A 118 -3.89 -34.09 -12.69
CA GLN A 118 -3.16 -34.70 -11.58
C GLN A 118 -2.46 -33.68 -10.65
N GLN A 119 -2.37 -32.39 -11.03
CA GLN A 119 -1.59 -31.39 -10.28
C GLN A 119 -2.22 -29.98 -10.26
N PRO A 120 -3.46 -29.82 -9.74
CA PRO A 120 -4.15 -28.52 -9.74
C PRO A 120 -3.47 -27.46 -8.87
N VAL A 121 -2.86 -27.85 -7.75
CA VAL A 121 -2.22 -26.90 -6.82
C VAL A 121 -0.91 -26.36 -7.39
N TYR A 122 -0.08 -27.21 -7.99
CA TYR A 122 1.12 -26.77 -8.69
C TYR A 122 0.76 -25.81 -9.84
N CYS A 123 -0.28 -26.13 -10.62
CA CYS A 123 -0.79 -25.24 -11.66
C CYS A 123 -1.18 -23.89 -11.05
N ALA A 124 -1.96 -23.86 -9.98
CA ALA A 124 -2.38 -22.62 -9.32
C ALA A 124 -1.19 -21.78 -8.83
N SER A 125 -0.21 -22.40 -8.14
CA SER A 125 0.96 -21.70 -7.61
C SER A 125 1.86 -21.13 -8.72
N LYS A 126 2.12 -21.90 -9.79
CA LYS A 126 2.93 -21.39 -10.92
C LYS A 126 2.21 -20.28 -11.69
N HIS A 127 0.87 -20.30 -11.77
CA HIS A 127 0.10 -19.17 -12.30
C HIS A 127 0.15 -17.95 -11.38
N GLY A 128 0.13 -18.17 -10.06
CA GLY A 128 0.28 -17.11 -9.06
C GLY A 128 1.60 -16.35 -9.18
N ILE A 129 2.71 -17.07 -9.40
CA ILE A 129 4.04 -16.46 -9.61
C ILE A 129 4.02 -15.50 -10.81
N VAL A 130 3.40 -15.89 -11.92
CA VAL A 130 3.32 -15.04 -13.11
C VAL A 130 2.53 -13.75 -12.83
N GLY A 131 1.40 -13.85 -12.12
CA GLY A 131 0.63 -12.68 -11.68
C GLY A 131 1.43 -11.80 -10.73
N PHE A 132 2.14 -12.40 -9.79
CA PHE A 132 2.99 -11.72 -8.83
C PHE A 132 4.14 -10.98 -9.50
N THR A 133 4.88 -11.63 -10.41
CA THR A 133 5.98 -11.02 -11.19
C THR A 133 5.51 -9.77 -11.90
N ARG A 134 4.36 -9.83 -12.58
CA ARG A 134 3.80 -8.68 -13.30
C ARG A 134 3.42 -7.55 -12.34
N SER A 135 2.68 -7.84 -11.27
CA SER A 135 2.28 -6.84 -10.29
C SER A 135 3.47 -6.20 -9.56
N ALA A 136 4.46 -7.01 -9.18
CA ALA A 136 5.67 -6.55 -8.50
C ALA A 136 6.55 -5.69 -9.42
N ALA A 137 6.68 -6.06 -10.69
CA ALA A 137 7.38 -5.25 -11.69
C ALA A 137 6.72 -3.88 -11.88
N MET A 138 5.38 -3.83 -11.91
CA MET A 138 4.64 -2.57 -11.98
C MET A 138 4.86 -1.72 -10.72
N ALA A 139 4.85 -2.32 -9.53
CA ALA A 139 5.14 -1.63 -8.28
C ALA A 139 6.59 -1.07 -8.26
N ALA A 140 7.56 -1.84 -8.75
CA ALA A 140 8.95 -1.40 -8.84
C ALA A 140 9.12 -0.19 -9.78
N ASN A 141 8.42 -0.18 -10.92
CA ASN A 141 8.38 0.98 -11.83
C ASN A 141 7.76 2.21 -11.18
N LEU A 142 6.66 2.05 -10.44
CA LEU A 142 6.00 3.17 -9.74
C LEU A 142 6.87 3.75 -8.63
N MET A 143 7.63 2.90 -7.93
CA MET A 143 8.52 3.28 -6.82
C MET A 143 9.91 3.72 -7.28
N ASN A 144 10.23 3.62 -8.58
CA ASN A 144 11.52 3.95 -9.18
C ASN A 144 12.71 3.30 -8.44
N SER A 145 12.54 2.05 -8.00
CA SER A 145 13.53 1.35 -7.15
C SER A 145 14.78 0.89 -7.91
N GLY A 146 14.75 0.94 -9.24
CA GLY A 146 15.81 0.39 -10.11
C GLY A 146 15.86 -1.14 -10.14
N VAL A 147 14.90 -1.83 -9.51
CA VAL A 147 14.85 -3.30 -9.48
C VAL A 147 13.92 -3.82 -10.58
N ARG A 148 14.41 -4.76 -11.40
CA ARG A 148 13.64 -5.45 -12.44
C ARG A 148 13.21 -6.83 -11.97
N ILE A 149 11.98 -7.21 -12.27
CA ILE A 149 11.42 -8.51 -11.89
C ILE A 149 10.87 -9.19 -13.13
N ASN A 150 11.46 -10.32 -13.52
CA ASN A 150 11.07 -11.11 -14.67
C ASN A 150 10.89 -12.58 -14.25
N ALA A 151 10.19 -13.38 -15.05
CA ALA A 151 10.03 -14.82 -14.80
C ALA A 151 10.37 -15.64 -16.05
N ILE A 152 11.01 -16.79 -15.83
CA ILE A 152 11.29 -17.79 -16.86
C ILE A 152 10.35 -18.99 -16.66
N CYS A 153 9.73 -19.45 -17.74
CA CYS A 153 8.84 -20.59 -17.79
C CYS A 153 9.42 -21.62 -18.78
N PRO A 154 10.27 -22.55 -18.32
CA PRO A 154 10.87 -23.57 -19.17
C PRO A 154 9.92 -24.75 -19.42
N GLY A 155 9.91 -25.29 -20.64
CA GLY A 155 9.37 -26.63 -20.92
C GLY A 155 10.23 -27.74 -20.32
N PHE A 156 9.96 -29.01 -20.65
CA PHE A 156 10.75 -30.15 -20.13
C PHE A 156 12.24 -29.93 -20.33
N VAL A 157 13.02 -29.89 -19.24
CA VAL A 157 14.48 -29.71 -19.28
C VAL A 157 15.16 -31.01 -18.89
N ASN A 158 16.18 -31.39 -19.65
CA ASN A 158 17.03 -32.54 -19.36
C ASN A 158 17.79 -32.32 -18.05
N THR A 159 17.19 -32.79 -16.96
CA THR A 159 17.73 -32.67 -15.61
C THR A 159 17.72 -34.05 -14.97
N PRO A 160 18.63 -34.33 -14.02
CA PRO A 160 18.69 -35.63 -13.34
C PRO A 160 17.36 -36.02 -12.66
N ILE A 161 16.47 -35.06 -12.39
CA ILE A 161 15.13 -35.30 -11.84
C ILE A 161 14.20 -36.08 -12.80
N LEU A 162 14.50 -36.08 -14.10
CA LEU A 162 13.73 -36.86 -15.08
C LEU A 162 14.03 -38.35 -14.97
N GLU A 163 15.24 -38.73 -14.55
CA GLU A 163 15.62 -40.14 -14.37
C GLU A 163 14.93 -40.75 -13.14
N THR A 164 14.59 -39.91 -12.16
CA THR A 164 13.86 -40.34 -10.95
C THR A 164 12.38 -40.67 -11.20
N ILE A 165 11.82 -40.27 -12.36
CA ILE A 165 10.44 -40.59 -12.77
C ILE A 165 10.28 -42.08 -13.11
N GLU A 166 11.37 -42.76 -13.47
CA GLU A 166 11.33 -44.18 -13.83
C GLU A 166 11.41 -45.12 -12.63
N LYS A 167 11.66 -44.59 -11.43
CA LYS A 167 11.83 -45.38 -10.21
C LYS A 167 10.50 -45.60 -9.50
N GLU A 168 10.13 -46.86 -9.31
CA GLU A 168 8.85 -47.27 -8.71
C GLU A 168 8.68 -46.84 -7.25
N GLU A 169 9.79 -46.76 -6.52
CA GLU A 169 9.84 -46.26 -5.15
C GLU A 169 9.45 -44.78 -5.02
N ASN A 170 9.58 -44.00 -6.10
CA ASN A 170 9.40 -42.55 -6.11
C ASN A 170 7.97 -42.11 -6.50
N MET A 171 7.31 -42.88 -7.37
CA MET A 171 5.96 -42.56 -7.86
C MET A 171 4.85 -43.34 -7.16
N GLY A 172 5.14 -44.49 -6.56
CA GLY A 172 4.15 -45.30 -5.86
C GLY A 172 2.92 -45.58 -6.72
N GLN A 173 1.73 -45.18 -6.23
CA GLN A 173 0.45 -45.38 -6.93
C GLN A 173 0.31 -44.61 -8.25
N PHE A 174 1.21 -43.67 -8.53
CA PHE A 174 1.17 -42.83 -9.74
C PHE A 174 2.04 -43.36 -10.88
N MET A 175 2.58 -44.58 -10.78
CA MET A 175 3.40 -45.19 -11.83
C MET A 175 2.68 -45.27 -13.19
N GLU A 176 1.35 -45.42 -13.19
CA GLU A 176 0.55 -45.42 -14.42
C GLU A 176 0.63 -44.07 -15.17
N TYR A 177 0.90 -42.98 -14.45
CA TYR A 177 1.14 -41.65 -15.03
C TYR A 177 2.56 -41.47 -15.56
N ALA A 178 3.53 -42.31 -15.18
CA ALA A 178 4.88 -42.27 -15.74
C ALA A 178 4.84 -42.47 -17.26
N TYR A 179 3.98 -43.36 -17.75
CA TYR A 179 3.77 -43.56 -19.19
C TYR A 179 3.20 -42.33 -19.88
N HIS A 180 2.19 -41.69 -19.28
CA HIS A 180 1.63 -40.44 -19.79
C HIS A 180 2.67 -39.32 -19.84
N ILE A 181 3.54 -39.23 -18.82
CA ILE A 181 4.62 -38.25 -18.76
C ILE A 181 5.65 -38.51 -19.86
N LYS A 182 6.01 -39.77 -20.13
CA LYS A 182 6.91 -40.13 -21.24
C LYS A 182 6.34 -39.76 -22.60
N ASP A 183 5.04 -39.97 -22.82
CA ASP A 183 4.37 -39.58 -24.07
C ASP A 183 4.31 -38.06 -24.23
N MET A 184 4.07 -37.33 -23.14
CA MET A 184 4.15 -35.87 -23.12
C MET A 184 5.58 -35.38 -23.43
N MET A 185 6.61 -35.97 -22.83
CA MET A 185 8.01 -35.63 -23.10
C MET A 185 8.39 -35.90 -24.57
N LYS A 186 7.90 -36.99 -25.17
CA LYS A 186 8.09 -37.26 -26.60
C LYS A 186 7.38 -36.26 -27.48
N TYR A 187 6.13 -35.93 -27.16
CA TYR A 187 5.32 -35.02 -27.96
C TYR A 187 5.88 -33.60 -27.95
N TYR A 188 6.31 -33.13 -26.78
CA TYR A 188 6.74 -31.74 -26.61
C TYR A 188 8.24 -31.50 -26.68
N GLY A 189 9.05 -32.56 -26.63
CA GLY A 189 10.50 -32.47 -26.67
C GLY A 189 11.13 -32.09 -25.33
N ILE A 190 12.42 -32.39 -25.21
CA ILE A 190 13.24 -32.10 -24.03
C ILE A 190 14.27 -31.05 -24.42
N LEU A 191 14.33 -29.99 -23.63
CA LEU A 191 15.27 -28.87 -23.74
C LEU A 191 16.57 -29.20 -23.03
N ASP A 192 17.66 -28.63 -23.54
CA ASP A 192 18.94 -28.67 -22.85
C ASP A 192 19.01 -27.55 -21.79
N PRO A 193 19.63 -27.79 -20.62
CA PRO A 193 19.83 -26.75 -19.61
C PRO A 193 20.54 -25.50 -20.14
N SER A 194 21.41 -25.63 -21.15
CA SER A 194 22.09 -24.49 -21.78
C SER A 194 21.09 -23.47 -22.36
N THR A 195 20.02 -23.92 -23.02
CA THR A 195 19.00 -23.02 -23.57
C THR A 195 18.31 -22.19 -22.48
N ILE A 196 18.17 -22.74 -21.27
CA ILE A 196 17.59 -22.02 -20.13
C ILE A 196 18.57 -20.97 -19.60
N ALA A 197 19.86 -21.31 -19.55
CA ALA A 197 20.90 -20.38 -19.16
C ALA A 197 21.01 -19.20 -20.14
N ASP A 198 20.91 -19.44 -21.45
CA ASP A 198 20.90 -18.39 -22.46
C ASP A 198 19.71 -17.43 -22.29
N GLY A 199 18.53 -17.98 -21.99
CA GLY A 199 17.35 -17.17 -21.66
C GLY A 199 17.54 -16.33 -20.39
N LEU A 200 18.19 -16.89 -19.38
CA LEU A 200 18.51 -16.16 -18.15
C LEU A 200 19.49 -15.00 -18.43
N ILE A 201 20.54 -15.24 -19.21
CA ILE A 201 21.50 -14.20 -19.61
C ILE A 201 20.77 -13.08 -20.35
N THR A 202 19.87 -13.42 -21.28
CA THR A 202 19.07 -12.43 -22.01
C THR A 202 18.25 -11.53 -21.08
N LEU A 203 17.64 -12.07 -20.03
CA LEU A 203 16.88 -11.27 -19.05
C LEU A 203 17.77 -10.37 -18.19
N ILE A 204 19.02 -10.78 -17.96
CA ILE A 204 19.99 -10.01 -17.18
C ILE A 204 20.54 -8.86 -18.04
N GLU A 205 20.95 -9.14 -19.28
CA GLU A 205 21.59 -8.17 -20.18
C GLU A 205 20.61 -7.11 -20.72
N ASP A 206 19.34 -7.47 -20.91
CA ASP A 206 18.34 -6.53 -21.41
C ASP A 206 17.66 -5.75 -20.27
N ASP A 207 18.09 -4.51 -20.10
CA ASP A 207 17.55 -3.58 -19.10
C ASP A 207 16.13 -3.07 -19.43
N ALA A 208 15.66 -3.22 -20.66
CA ALA A 208 14.30 -2.83 -21.02
C ALA A 208 13.24 -3.81 -20.49
N LEU A 209 13.65 -5.03 -20.11
CA LEU A 209 12.74 -6.07 -19.65
C LEU A 209 12.42 -5.92 -18.16
N ASN A 210 11.19 -5.50 -17.87
CA ASN A 210 10.63 -5.50 -16.53
C ASN A 210 9.17 -6.02 -16.53
N GLY A 211 8.89 -7.06 -15.75
CA GLY A 211 7.61 -7.77 -15.75
C GLY A 211 7.46 -8.75 -16.92
N ALA A 212 8.54 -9.04 -17.64
CA ALA A 212 8.53 -9.93 -18.79
C ALA A 212 8.44 -11.39 -18.33
N ILE A 213 7.58 -12.13 -19.03
CA ILE A 213 7.38 -13.57 -18.81
C ILE A 213 7.98 -14.30 -20.01
N MET A 214 9.20 -14.80 -19.84
CA MET A 214 9.93 -15.55 -20.84
C MET A 214 9.51 -17.01 -20.82
N LYS A 215 9.21 -17.55 -22.00
CA LYS A 215 8.90 -18.96 -22.21
C LYS A 215 9.96 -19.58 -23.08
N ILE A 216 10.37 -20.79 -22.71
CA ILE A 216 11.35 -21.55 -23.48
C ILE A 216 10.73 -22.89 -23.80
N THR A 217 10.44 -23.13 -25.08
CA THR A 217 9.84 -24.38 -25.55
C THR A 217 10.68 -24.99 -26.65
N TYR A 218 10.63 -26.32 -26.77
CA TYR A 218 11.37 -27.03 -27.82
C TYR A 218 10.95 -26.57 -29.24
N SER A 219 9.66 -26.26 -29.43
CA SER A 219 9.11 -25.90 -30.74
C SER A 219 9.39 -24.45 -31.18
N LYS A 220 9.49 -23.50 -30.25
CA LYS A 220 9.62 -22.07 -30.55
C LYS A 220 10.90 -21.43 -30.00
N GLY A 221 11.68 -22.17 -29.20
CA GLY A 221 12.82 -21.63 -28.48
C GLY A 221 12.38 -20.57 -27.46
N VAL A 222 13.24 -19.57 -27.25
CA VAL A 222 13.02 -18.44 -26.35
C VAL A 222 12.01 -17.48 -26.97
N HIS A 223 10.90 -17.25 -26.29
CA HIS A 223 9.87 -16.28 -26.70
C HIS A 223 9.18 -15.68 -25.49
N PHE A 224 8.56 -14.51 -25.65
CA PHE A 224 7.85 -13.85 -24.56
C PHE A 224 6.35 -14.10 -24.64
N GLN A 225 5.71 -14.09 -23.47
CA GLN A 225 4.26 -14.16 -23.39
C GLN A 225 3.67 -12.76 -23.34
N ASP A 226 2.85 -12.45 -24.33
CA ASP A 226 2.10 -11.19 -24.36
C ASP A 226 0.91 -11.25 -23.39
N TYR A 227 0.66 -10.10 -22.76
CA TYR A 227 -0.50 -9.82 -21.93
C TYR A 227 -1.09 -8.48 -22.34
N ASP A 228 -2.38 -8.30 -22.11
CA ASP A 228 -3.06 -7.04 -22.42
C ASP A 228 -2.36 -5.86 -21.72
N ALA A 229 -2.30 -4.75 -22.46
CA ALA A 229 -1.70 -3.52 -21.98
C ALA A 229 -2.44 -3.06 -20.73
N THR A 230 -1.68 -2.89 -19.65
CA THR A 230 -2.20 -2.30 -18.43
C THR A 230 -2.35 -0.79 -18.61
N PRO A 231 -3.39 -0.15 -18.04
CA PRO A 231 -3.67 1.27 -18.24
C PRO A 231 -2.66 2.23 -17.58
N LEU A 232 -1.59 1.71 -16.97
CA LEU A 232 -0.55 2.50 -16.32
C LEU A 232 0.61 2.75 -17.30
N PRO A 233 1.04 4.00 -17.48
CA PRO A 233 2.14 4.31 -18.39
C PRO A 233 3.45 3.72 -17.86
N VAL A 234 4.06 2.85 -18.66
CA VAL A 234 5.46 2.46 -18.46
C VAL A 234 6.29 3.70 -18.79
N LYS A 235 6.80 4.41 -17.79
CA LYS A 235 7.76 5.47 -18.02
C LYS A 235 9.05 4.81 -18.50
N THR A 236 9.29 4.89 -19.80
CA THR A 236 10.60 4.62 -20.41
C THR A 236 11.57 5.62 -19.79
N GLN A 237 12.56 5.14 -19.03
CA GLN A 237 13.75 5.92 -18.72
C GLN A 237 14.65 5.97 -19.95
#